data_AF-T1GAS0-F1
#
_entry.id   AF-T1GAS0-F1
#
_cell.length_a   1.000
_cell.length_b   1.000
_cell.length_c   1.000
_cell.angle_alpha   90.00
_cell.angle_beta   90.00
_cell.angle_gamma   90.00
#
_symmetry.space_group_name_H-M   'P 1'
#
loop_
_entity.id
_entity.type
_entity.pdbx_description
1 polymer ?
#
loop_
_entity_poly.entity_id
_entity_poly.type
_entity_poly.pdbx_seq_one_letter_code
_entity_poly.pdbx_strand_id
1 'polypeptide(L)'
;MKLIKSFVVILLFAVTFAVDYRLKTNVVPNSYNITIQPYVRQEDGDQQFTFDGKVDIFINVAEDNVSEIEIHKKNLIILSVEVLFNNNVVPDYLIHPYDDMAEAPIWEQD
;
A
#
# COMPACT_ATOMS: atom_id res chain seq x y z
N MET A 1 -6.02 -39.62 -48.80
CA MET A 1 -5.49 -38.37 -49.38
C MET A 1 -6.66 -37.38 -49.39
N LYS A 2 -6.72 -36.29 -48.63
CA LYS A 2 -5.73 -35.41 -47.98
C LYS A 2 -6.16 -35.13 -46.54
N LEU A 3 -5.20 -35.21 -45.61
CA LEU A 3 -5.32 -34.66 -44.26
C LEU A 3 -5.30 -33.13 -44.37
N ILE A 4 -6.40 -32.48 -43.99
CA ILE A 4 -6.42 -31.04 -43.80
C ILE A 4 -5.76 -30.80 -42.43
N LYS A 5 -4.50 -30.40 -42.44
CA LYS A 5 -3.79 -29.88 -41.26
C LYS A 5 -4.45 -28.55 -40.88
N SER A 6 -5.57 -28.62 -40.16
CA SER A 6 -6.19 -27.43 -39.57
C SER A 6 -5.39 -27.07 -38.34
N PHE A 7 -4.39 -26.23 -38.55
CA PHE A 7 -3.52 -25.67 -37.53
C PHE A 7 -4.36 -24.63 -36.78
N VAL A 8 -5.13 -25.08 -35.79
CA VAL A 8 -5.74 -24.20 -34.81
C VAL A 8 -4.59 -23.66 -33.96
N VAL A 9 -4.01 -22.55 -34.40
CA VAL A 9 -3.23 -21.66 -33.55
C VAL A 9 -4.24 -21.03 -32.61
N ILE A 10 -4.60 -21.73 -31.54
CA ILE A 10 -5.08 -21.03 -30.35
C ILE A 10 -3.87 -20.22 -29.90
N LEU A 11 -3.97 -18.93 -30.22
CA LEU A 11 -3.14 -17.86 -29.74
C LEU A 11 -3.09 -18.02 -28.22
N LEU A 12 -2.02 -18.64 -27.75
CA LEU A 12 -1.63 -18.67 -26.35
C LEU A 12 -1.21 -17.23 -26.00
N PHE A 13 -2.17 -16.30 -25.95
CA PHE A 13 -1.98 -15.11 -25.13
C PHE A 13 -2.03 -15.64 -23.71
N ALA A 14 -0.86 -16.04 -23.20
CA ALA A 14 -0.61 -15.90 -21.78
C ALA A 14 -0.84 -14.42 -21.49
N VAL A 15 -2.06 -14.09 -21.06
CA VAL A 15 -2.32 -12.80 -20.44
C VAL A 15 -1.50 -12.85 -19.18
N THR A 16 -0.32 -12.24 -19.23
CA THR A 16 0.48 -12.00 -18.05
C THR A 16 -0.31 -11.00 -17.23
N PHE A 17 -0.98 -11.48 -16.18
CA PHE A 17 -1.49 -10.59 -15.14
C PHE A 17 -0.26 -10.03 -14.41
N ALA A 18 0.26 -8.92 -14.93
CA ALA A 18 1.25 -8.15 -14.22
C ALA A 18 0.55 -7.53 -13.00
N VAL A 19 1.06 -7.83 -11.81
CA VAL A 19 0.61 -7.15 -10.59
C VAL A 19 1.04 -5.69 -10.71
N ASP A 20 0.09 -4.77 -10.62
CA ASP A 20 0.37 -3.34 -10.59
C ASP A 20 0.67 -2.92 -9.15
N TYR A 21 1.93 -2.59 -8.89
CA TYR A 21 2.42 -2.15 -7.58
C TYR A 21 2.33 -0.62 -7.39
N ARG A 22 1.76 0.11 -8.35
CA ARG A 22 1.64 1.57 -8.28
C ARG A 22 0.35 1.95 -7.56
N LEU A 23 0.47 2.88 -6.62
CA LEU A 23 -0.69 3.55 -6.04
C LEU A 23 -1.51 4.28 -7.11
N LYS A 24 -2.81 4.37 -6.88
CA LYS A 24 -3.73 5.22 -7.65
C LYS A 24 -3.28 6.68 -7.60
N THR A 25 -3.52 7.42 -8.68
CA THR A 25 -3.13 8.84 -8.79
C THR A 25 -4.22 9.82 -8.35
N ASN A 26 -5.32 9.32 -7.82
CA ASN A 26 -6.50 10.09 -7.40
C ASN A 26 -6.30 10.85 -6.07
N VAL A 27 -5.31 10.45 -5.27
CA VAL A 27 -4.89 11.13 -4.03
C VAL A 27 -3.40 11.40 -4.10
N VAL A 28 -3.02 12.67 -4.00
CA VAL A 28 -1.62 13.10 -4.09
C VAL A 28 -1.23 13.83 -2.81
N PRO A 29 -0.12 13.44 -2.13
CA PRO A 29 0.35 14.14 -0.95
C PRO A 29 1.00 15.49 -1.33
N ASN A 30 0.70 16.51 -0.54
CA ASN A 30 1.30 17.83 -0.66
C ASN A 30 2.49 17.96 0.28
N SER A 31 2.33 17.51 1.52
CA SER A 31 3.34 17.62 2.57
C SER A 31 3.09 16.63 3.70
N TYR A 32 4.12 16.43 4.51
CA TYR A 32 4.12 15.55 5.67
C TYR A 32 4.65 16.30 6.88
N ASN A 33 3.99 16.14 8.02
CA ASN A 33 4.56 16.49 9.32
C ASN A 33 4.84 15.19 10.08
N ILE A 34 6.12 14.89 10.33
CA ILE A 34 6.57 13.60 10.87
C ILE A 34 7.27 13.83 12.19
N THR A 35 6.82 13.11 13.22
CA THR A 35 7.48 13.04 14.53
C THR A 35 7.85 11.58 14.80
N ILE A 36 9.11 11.35 15.18
CA ILE A 36 9.65 10.03 15.50
C ILE A 36 10.28 10.09 16.89
N GLN A 37 9.95 9.14 17.74
CA GLN A 37 10.57 8.90 19.03
C GLN A 37 11.33 7.57 18.97
N PRO A 38 12.64 7.58 18.65
CA PRO A 38 13.44 6.38 18.60
C PRO A 38 13.87 5.96 20.01
N TYR A 39 13.84 4.65 20.27
CA TYR A 39 14.31 4.03 21.50
C TYR A 39 15.63 3.30 21.20
N VAL A 40 16.76 3.90 21.58
CA VAL A 40 18.11 3.41 21.21
C VAL A 40 19.02 3.20 22.41
N ARG A 41 18.57 3.55 23.61
CA ARG A 41 19.38 3.53 24.82
C ARG A 41 19.13 2.26 25.62
N GLN A 42 20.07 1.92 26.49
CA GLN A 42 19.96 0.72 27.31
C GLN A 42 18.81 0.82 28.32
N GLU A 43 18.53 2.03 28.82
CA GLU A 43 17.41 2.29 29.71
C GLU A 43 16.02 2.13 29.08
N ASP A 44 15.93 2.03 27.74
CA ASP A 44 14.66 1.82 27.03
C ASP A 44 14.12 0.38 27.17
N GLY A 45 14.91 -0.53 27.77
CA GLY A 45 14.47 -1.88 28.13
C GLY A 45 13.95 -2.66 26.92
N ASP A 46 12.74 -3.20 27.03
CA ASP A 46 12.10 -4.02 25.99
C ASP A 46 11.76 -3.21 24.72
N GLN A 47 11.80 -1.87 24.78
CA GLN A 47 11.56 -1.01 23.63
C GLN A 47 12.85 -0.69 22.84
N GLN A 48 14.01 -1.13 23.32
CA GLN A 48 15.27 -0.85 22.63
C GLN A 48 15.23 -1.35 21.17
N PHE A 49 15.69 -0.50 20.25
CA PHE A 49 15.64 -0.70 18.79
C PHE A 49 14.23 -0.69 18.18
N THR A 50 13.28 -0.04 18.85
CA THR A 50 11.96 0.29 18.30
C THR A 50 11.78 1.80 18.17
N PHE A 51 10.64 2.23 17.62
CA PHE A 51 10.25 3.64 17.65
C PHE A 51 8.74 3.77 17.72
N ASP A 52 8.29 4.85 18.34
CA ASP A 52 6.94 5.36 18.15
C ASP A 52 6.98 6.54 17.18
N GLY A 53 5.89 6.76 16.47
CA GLY A 53 5.82 7.87 15.52
C GLY A 53 4.40 8.34 15.26
N LYS A 54 4.32 9.57 14.79
CA LYS A 54 3.09 10.17 14.26
C LYS A 54 3.42 10.84 12.93
N VAL A 55 2.54 10.65 11.95
CA VAL A 55 2.57 11.38 10.69
C VAL A 55 1.23 12.06 10.44
N ASP A 56 1.26 13.37 10.20
CA ASP A 56 0.13 14.10 9.60
C ASP A 56 0.42 14.24 8.10
N ILE A 57 -0.44 13.68 7.25
CA ILE A 57 -0.30 13.69 5.79
C ILE A 57 -1.31 14.68 5.22
N PHE A 58 -0.83 15.74 4.59
CA PHE A 58 -1.69 16.70 3.89
C PHE A 58 -1.83 16.26 2.44
N ILE A 59 -3.06 16.00 2.01
CA ILE A 59 -3.37 15.44 0.69
C ILE A 59 -4.25 16.37 -0.13
N ASN A 60 -4.09 16.32 -1.45
CA ASN A 60 -5.03 16.81 -2.44
C ASN A 60 -5.76 15.63 -3.08
N VAL A 61 -7.08 15.75 -3.19
CA VAL A 61 -7.91 14.82 -3.95
C VAL A 61 -8.00 15.34 -5.39
N ALA A 62 -7.47 14.58 -6.35
CA ALA A 62 -7.35 14.99 -7.75
C ALA A 62 -8.59 14.63 -8.60
N GLU A 63 -9.46 13.76 -8.09
CA GLU A 63 -10.65 13.26 -8.77
C GLU A 63 -11.90 13.39 -7.89
N ASP A 64 -13.07 13.51 -8.49
CA ASP A 64 -14.33 13.56 -7.72
C ASP A 64 -14.69 12.17 -7.15
N ASN A 65 -15.39 12.15 -6.01
CA ASN A 65 -15.94 10.95 -5.37
C ASN A 65 -14.90 9.90 -4.93
N VAL A 66 -13.70 10.33 -4.54
CA VAL A 66 -12.72 9.43 -3.90
C VAL A 66 -13.20 9.00 -2.52
N SER A 67 -13.44 7.70 -2.36
CA SER A 67 -13.89 7.08 -1.10
C SER A 67 -12.78 6.32 -0.36
N GLU A 68 -11.60 6.18 -0.97
CA GLU A 68 -10.49 5.38 -0.46
C GLU A 68 -9.17 6.12 -0.65
N ILE A 69 -8.34 6.13 0.39
CA ILE A 69 -6.96 6.63 0.35
C ILE A 69 -6.03 5.43 0.54
N GLU A 70 -5.22 5.14 -0.47
CA GLU A 70 -4.25 4.04 -0.45
C GLU A 70 -2.84 4.59 -0.21
N ILE A 71 -2.13 4.05 0.79
CA ILE A 71 -0.78 4.48 1.16
C ILE A 71 0.05 3.25 1.52
N HIS A 72 1.32 3.26 1.13
CA HIS A 72 2.27 2.23 1.54
C HIS A 72 2.56 2.26 3.05
N LYS A 73 2.64 1.08 3.65
CA LYS A 73 3.33 0.85 4.90
C LYS A 73 4.20 -0.40 4.75
N LYS A 74 5.28 -0.51 5.52
CA LYS A 74 6.07 -1.75 5.63
C LYS A 74 6.58 -1.90 7.05
N ASN A 75 6.29 -3.04 7.67
CA ASN A 75 6.72 -3.36 9.04
C ASN A 75 6.33 -2.29 10.09
N LEU A 76 5.15 -1.68 9.94
CA LEU A 76 4.58 -0.72 10.89
C LEU A 76 3.28 -1.26 11.51
N ILE A 77 3.21 -1.18 12.84
CA ILE A 77 1.97 -1.39 13.59
C ILE A 77 1.25 -0.04 13.65
N ILE A 78 0.06 0.04 13.05
CA ILE A 78 -0.74 1.26 13.05
C ILE A 78 -1.64 1.25 14.29
N LEU A 79 -1.39 2.19 15.21
CA LEU A 79 -2.13 2.29 16.47
C LEU A 79 -3.46 3.05 16.31
N SER A 80 -3.49 4.07 15.46
CA SER A 80 -4.69 4.85 15.14
C SER A 80 -4.56 5.53 13.78
N VAL A 81 -5.71 5.84 13.17
CA VAL A 81 -5.83 6.64 11.94
C VAL A 81 -7.01 7.58 12.12
N GLU A 82 -6.82 8.84 11.74
CA GLU A 82 -7.88 9.84 11.68
C GLU A 82 -7.79 10.58 10.35
N VAL A 83 -8.94 10.84 9.73
CA VAL A 83 -9.05 11.65 8.51
C VAL A 83 -9.80 12.92 8.85
N LEU A 84 -9.21 14.06 8.48
CA LEU A 84 -9.78 15.38 8.74
C LEU A 84 -10.19 16.02 7.41
N PHE A 85 -11.44 16.48 7.32
CA PHE A 85 -11.92 17.31 6.23
C PHE A 85 -12.43 18.64 6.79
N ASN A 86 -11.88 19.76 6.32
CA ASN A 86 -12.16 21.11 6.85
C ASN A 86 -12.05 21.16 8.39
N ASN A 87 -11.01 20.54 8.95
CA ASN A 87 -10.74 20.44 10.39
C ASN A 87 -11.77 19.63 11.21
N ASN A 88 -12.65 18.87 10.55
CA ASN A 88 -13.58 17.97 11.21
C ASN A 88 -13.18 16.52 10.95
N VAL A 89 -13.24 15.68 11.98
CA VAL A 89 -13.03 14.25 11.86
C VAL A 89 -14.12 13.66 10.97
N VAL A 90 -13.73 12.94 9.93
CA VAL A 90 -14.64 12.16 9.10
C VAL A 90 -14.95 10.86 9.85
N PRO A 91 -16.21 10.62 10.29
CA PRO A 91 -16.58 9.38 10.95
C PRO A 91 -16.61 8.22 9.96
N ASP A 92 -16.29 7.01 10.44
CA ASP A 92 -16.37 5.74 9.70
C ASP A 92 -15.31 5.56 8.59
N TYR A 93 -14.03 5.48 8.99
CA TYR A 93 -12.95 5.03 8.10
C TYR A 93 -12.68 3.54 8.32
N LEU A 94 -12.96 2.71 7.33
CA LEU A 94 -12.52 1.31 7.33
C LEU A 94 -11.03 1.30 6.99
N ILE A 95 -10.18 1.10 8.01
CA ILE A 95 -8.78 0.75 7.77
C ILE A 95 -8.80 -0.62 7.09
N HIS A 96 -8.69 -0.64 5.77
CA HIS A 96 -8.31 -1.85 5.06
C HIS A 96 -6.80 -2.00 5.25
N PRO A 97 -6.32 -2.93 6.08
CA PRO A 97 -4.92 -3.28 6.03
C PRO A 97 -4.65 -3.75 4.60
N TYR A 98 -3.84 -3.00 3.87
CA TYR A 98 -3.15 -3.59 2.72
C TYR A 98 -2.24 -4.66 3.33
N ASP A 99 -2.72 -5.90 3.27
CA ASP A 99 -1.96 -7.09 3.65
C ASP A 99 -0.85 -7.23 2.60
N ASP A 100 0.37 -7.52 3.04
CA ASP A 100 1.59 -7.71 2.21
C ASP A 100 1.49 -9.00 1.35
N MET A 101 0.34 -9.26 0.74
CA MET A 101 0.00 -10.44 -0.06
C MET A 101 0.65 -10.46 -1.45
N ALA A 102 1.70 -9.67 -1.66
CA ALA A 102 2.48 -9.71 -2.89
C ALA A 102 3.99 -9.47 -2.68
N GLU A 103 4.57 -9.93 -1.56
CA GLU A 103 5.95 -10.41 -1.67
C GLU A 103 5.88 -11.72 -2.47
N ALA A 104 6.20 -11.65 -3.77
CA ALA A 104 6.45 -12.84 -4.56
C ALA A 104 7.43 -13.72 -3.77
N PRO A 105 7.14 -15.03 -3.61
CA PRO A 105 7.96 -15.83 -2.74
C PRO A 105 9.41 -15.87 -3.21
N ILE A 106 10.33 -15.69 -2.26
CA ILE A 106 11.79 -15.59 -2.50
C ILE A 106 12.37 -16.89 -3.11
N TRP A 107 11.57 -17.96 -3.23
CA TRP A 107 11.98 -19.27 -3.75
C TRP A 107 11.82 -19.47 -5.28
N GLU A 108 11.64 -18.41 -6.07
CA GLU A 108 11.79 -18.45 -7.54
C GLU A 108 13.16 -17.93 -8.01
N GLN A 109 14.17 -17.94 -7.13
CA GLN A 109 15.58 -17.65 -7.46
C GLN A 109 16.46 -18.85 -7.10
N ASP A 110 16.32 -19.93 -7.87
CA ASP A 110 17.35 -20.95 -8.09
C ASP A 110 17.21 -21.56 -9.49
#